data_AF-A0A7C3NYI4-F1
#
_entry.id   AF-A0A7C3NYI4-F1
#
_cell.length_a   1.000
_cell.length_b   1.000
_cell.length_c   1.000
_cell.angle_alpha   90.00
_cell.angle_beta   90.00
_cell.angle_gamma   90.00
#
_symmetry.space_group_name_H-M   'P 1'
#
loop_
_entity.id
_entity.type
_entity.pdbx_description
1 polymer ?
#
loop_
_entity_poly.entity_id
_entity_poly.type
_entity_poly.pdbx_seq_one_letter_code
_entity_poly.pdbx_strand_id
1 'polypeptide(L)' 'PEISVADLPSRIVSAETPSGAKGNSYRAAMDVARRELVSQALEQSGGNRAAAAKALGLHEKYFLRLIKTLGIH' A
#
# COMPACT_ATOMS: atom_id res chain seq x y z
N PRO A 1 43.43 1.24 19.24
CA PRO A 1 43.05 1.27 17.81
C PRO A 1 41.66 1.92 17.66
N GLU A 2 41.59 3.09 17.01
CA GLU A 2 40.33 3.72 16.64
C GLU A 2 39.89 3.18 15.27
N ILE A 3 38.68 2.64 15.19
CA ILE A 3 38.07 2.20 13.94
C ILE A 3 37.30 3.39 13.36
N SER A 4 37.60 3.76 12.13
CA SER A 4 36.96 4.88 11.43
C SER A 4 36.01 4.40 10.34
N VAL A 5 35.12 5.26 9.88
CA VAL A 5 34.10 4.96 8.86
C VAL A 5 34.70 4.51 7.52
N ALA A 6 35.94 4.88 7.23
CA ALA A 6 36.68 4.44 6.03
C ALA A 6 37.09 2.95 6.09
N ASP A 7 37.09 2.35 7.29
CA ASP A 7 37.42 0.94 7.49
C ASP A 7 36.22 0.01 7.23
N LEU A 8 35.03 0.59 6.97
CA LEU A 8 33.83 -0.16 6.66
C LEU A 8 33.76 -0.44 5.15
N PRO A 9 33.34 -1.65 4.74
CA PRO A 9 33.11 -1.96 3.34
C PRO A 9 32.11 -0.99 2.73
N SER A 10 32.36 -0.60 1.48
CA SER A 10 31.62 0.41 0.72
C SER A 10 30.10 0.19 0.68
N ARG A 11 29.62 -1.04 0.88
CA ARG A 11 28.20 -1.38 1.02
C ARG A 11 27.54 -0.75 2.25
N ILE A 12 28.28 -0.55 3.34
CA ILE A 12 27.81 0.06 4.58
C ILE A 12 27.88 1.58 4.47
N VAL A 13 28.96 2.10 3.87
CA VAL A 13 29.17 3.55 3.64
C VAL A 13 28.15 4.10 2.63
N SER A 14 27.81 3.32 1.60
CA SER A 14 26.86 3.69 0.54
C SER A 14 25.41 3.32 0.87
N ALA A 15 25.13 2.85 2.09
CA ALA A 15 23.76 2.64 2.56
C ALA A 15 23.14 3.99 2.99
N GLU A 16 23.11 4.94 2.06
CA GLU A 16 22.12 6.01 2.12
C GLU A 16 20.75 5.33 2.06
N THR A 17 20.05 5.38 3.19
CA THR A 17 18.77 4.72 3.42
C THR A 17 17.75 5.05 2.32
N PRO A 18 17.15 4.01 1.74
CA PRO A 18 15.71 3.88 1.80
C PRO A 18 15.43 2.92 2.94
N SER A 19 15.07 3.50 4.09
CA SER A 19 14.49 2.78 5.20
C SER A 19 13.39 1.85 4.69
N GLY A 20 13.63 0.54 4.79
CA GLY A 20 12.67 -0.57 4.75
C GLY A 20 11.53 -0.52 3.73
N ALA A 21 11.74 -0.92 2.47
CA ALA A 21 10.59 -1.20 1.59
C ALA A 21 10.79 -2.24 0.49
N LYS A 22 11.86 -3.05 0.44
CA LYS A 22 11.98 -4.04 -0.66
C LYS A 22 11.05 -5.26 -0.50
N GLY A 23 10.69 -5.64 0.73
CA GLY A 23 9.63 -6.63 1.00
C GLY A 23 8.21 -6.02 1.08
N ASN A 24 8.11 -4.69 1.17
CA ASN A 24 6.85 -3.97 1.36
C ASN A 24 6.40 -3.21 0.09
N SER A 25 7.24 -3.08 -0.95
CA SER A 25 6.95 -2.29 -2.14
C SER A 25 5.79 -2.85 -2.95
N TYR A 26 5.77 -4.17 -3.21
CA TYR A 26 4.68 -4.78 -3.96
C TYR A 26 3.35 -4.71 -3.20
N ARG A 27 3.36 -5.06 -1.91
CA ARG A 27 2.16 -5.00 -1.06
C ARG A 27 1.64 -3.57 -0.95
N ALA A 28 2.52 -2.60 -0.71
CA ALA A 28 2.18 -1.19 -0.65
C ALA A 28 1.66 -0.66 -2.01
N ALA A 29 2.31 -0.99 -3.12
CA ALA A 29 1.85 -0.60 -4.46
C ALA A 29 0.47 -1.20 -4.76
N MET A 30 0.24 -2.46 -4.36
CA MET A 30 -1.06 -3.10 -4.47
C MET A 30 -2.11 -2.48 -3.55
N ASP A 31 -1.75 -2.03 -2.35
CA ASP A 31 -2.67 -1.33 -1.44
C ASP A 31 -3.06 0.05 -2.01
N VAL A 32 -2.10 0.78 -2.59
CA VAL A 32 -2.36 2.06 -3.28
C VAL A 32 -3.33 1.86 -4.44
N ALA A 33 -3.02 0.93 -5.35
CA ALA A 33 -3.89 0.64 -6.50
C ALA A 33 -5.29 0.19 -6.05
N ARG A 34 -5.38 -0.66 -5.02
CA ARG A 34 -6.68 -1.07 -4.45
C ARG A 34 -7.44 0.12 -3.86
N ARG A 35 -6.75 1.05 -3.20
CA ARG A 35 -7.37 2.24 -2.60
C ARG A 35 -7.95 3.18 -3.65
N GLU A 36 -7.23 3.38 -4.76
CA GLU A 36 -7.70 4.18 -5.90
C GLU A 36 -8.97 3.58 -6.51
N LEU A 37 -8.95 2.29 -6.84
CA LEU A 37 -10.11 1.59 -7.42
C LEU A 37 -11.34 1.62 -6.50
N VAL A 38 -11.15 1.40 -5.19
CA VAL A 38 -12.24 1.44 -4.22
C VAL A 38 -12.81 2.86 -4.08
N SER A 39 -11.95 3.87 -4.07
CA SER A 39 -12.38 5.28 -3.97
C SER A 39 -13.17 5.69 -5.22
N GLN A 40 -12.66 5.36 -6.40
CA GLN A 40 -13.34 5.62 -7.66
C GLN A 40 -14.71 4.91 -7.73
N ALA A 41 -14.78 3.66 -7.30
CA ALA A 41 -16.05 2.92 -7.29
C ALA A 41 -17.08 3.53 -6.33
N LEU A 42 -16.62 4.07 -5.19
CA LEU A 42 -17.49 4.77 -4.24
C LEU A 42 -17.96 6.12 -4.79
N GLU A 43 -17.09 6.88 -5.45
CA GLU A 43 -17.48 8.15 -6.09
C GLU A 43 -18.50 7.91 -7.20
N GLN A 44 -18.26 6.93 -8.08
CA GLN A 44 -19.16 6.57 -9.17
C GLN A 44 -20.52 6.04 -8.67
N SER A 45 -20.54 5.42 -7.49
CA SER A 45 -21.77 4.91 -6.89
C SER A 45 -22.47 5.91 -5.96
N GLY A 46 -21.97 7.14 -5.83
CA GLY A 46 -22.52 8.15 -4.91
C GLY A 46 -22.45 7.72 -3.44
N GLY A 47 -21.41 6.96 -3.06
CA GLY A 47 -21.23 6.42 -1.71
C GLY A 47 -22.01 5.13 -1.42
N ASN A 48 -22.78 4.63 -2.38
CA ASN A 48 -23.48 3.35 -2.22
C ASN A 48 -22.46 2.18 -2.28
N ARG A 49 -22.14 1.64 -1.10
CA ARG A 49 -21.13 0.57 -0.95
C ARG A 49 -21.51 -0.73 -1.67
N ALA A 50 -22.79 -1.09 -1.72
CA ALA A 50 -23.26 -2.29 -2.42
C ALA A 50 -23.16 -2.13 -3.94
N ALA A 51 -23.49 -0.95 -4.46
CA ALA A 51 -23.32 -0.63 -5.88
C ALA A 51 -21.84 -0.54 -6.29
N ALA A 52 -20.98 0.05 -5.44
CA ALA A 52 -19.53 0.08 -5.66
C ALA A 52 -18.91 -1.33 -5.71
N ALA A 53 -19.32 -2.22 -4.79
CA ALA A 53 -18.88 -3.61 -4.80
C ALA A 53 -19.24 -4.31 -6.13
N LYS A 54 -20.49 -4.12 -6.59
CA LYS A 54 -20.97 -4.67 -7.87
C LYS A 54 -20.20 -4.11 -9.06
N ALA A 55 -19.89 -2.80 -9.06
CA ALA A 55 -19.12 -2.16 -10.12
C ALA A 55 -17.70 -2.75 -10.25
N LEU A 56 -17.09 -3.16 -9.14
CA LEU A 56 -15.80 -3.85 -9.11
C LEU A 56 -15.90 -5.38 -9.31
N GLY A 57 -17.10 -5.94 -9.50
CA GLY A 57 -17.31 -7.39 -9.59
C GLY A 57 -17.03 -8.15 -8.29
N LEU A 58 -17.08 -7.46 -7.15
CA LEU A 58 -16.78 -8.02 -5.83
C LEU A 58 -18.06 -8.33 -5.05
N HIS A 59 -17.99 -9.36 -4.21
CA HIS A 59 -19.02 -9.62 -3.22
C HIS A 59 -19.02 -8.51 -2.15
N GLU A 60 -20.20 -8.03 -1.76
CA GLU A 60 -20.36 -6.89 -0.82
C GLU A 60 -19.63 -7.09 0.50
N LYS A 61 -19.78 -8.27 1.13
CA LYS A 61 -19.07 -8.61 2.38
C LYS A 61 -17.54 -8.51 2.23
N TYR A 62 -17.00 -8.91 1.09
CA TYR A 62 -15.57 -8.82 0.81
C TYR A 62 -15.15 -7.36 0.62
N PHE A 63 -15.94 -6.58 -0.11
CA PHE A 63 -15.72 -5.16 -0.33
C PHE A 63 -15.71 -4.36 0.98
N LEU A 64 -16.66 -4.61 1.88
CA LEU A 64 -16.69 -3.97 3.20
C LEU A 64 -15.46 -4.34 4.05
N ARG A 65 -14.99 -5.58 3.96
CA ARG A 65 -13.75 -5.99 4.61
C ARG A 65 -12.55 -5.26 3.99
N LEU A 66 -12.51 -5.16 2.66
CA LEU A 66 -11.45 -4.46 1.94
C LEU A 66 -11.36 -2.99 2.33
N ILE A 67 -12.48 -2.27 2.38
CA ILE A 67 -12.57 -0.88 2.85
C ILE A 67 -11.99 -0.74 4.26
N LYS A 68 -12.38 -1.61 5.19
CA LYS A 68 -11.87 -1.61 6.57
C LYS A 68 -10.36 -1.87 6.62
N THR A 69 -9.88 -2.83 5.85
CA THR A 69 -8.44 -3.15 5.78
C THR A 69 -7.62 -2.01 5.19
N LEU A 70 -8.18 -1.27 4.24
CA LEU A 70 -7.54 -0.11 3.61
C LEU A 70 -7.73 1.20 4.40
N GLY A 71 -8.50 1.19 5.49
CA GLY A 71 -8.80 2.39 6.28
C GLY A 71 -9.49 3.50 5.46
N ILE A 72 -10.44 3.12 4.60
CA ILE A 72 -11.29 4.05 3.84
C ILE A 72 -12.61 4.16 4.62
N HIS A 73 -13.15 5.37 4.82
CA HIS A 73 -14.36 5.62 5.60
C HIS A 73 -15.54 6.05 4.71
#